data_AF-A0A497GX83-F1
#
_entry.id   AF-A0A497GX83-F1
#
_cell.length_a   1.000
_cell.length_b   1.000
_cell.length_c   1.000
_cell.angle_alpha   90.00
_cell.angle_beta   90.00
_cell.angle_gamma   90.00
#
_symmetry.space_group_name_H-M   'P 1'
#
loop_
_entity.id
_entity.type
_entity.pdbx_description
1 polymer ?
#
loop_
_entity_poly.entity_id
_entity_poly.type
_entity_poly.pdbx_seq_one_letter_code
_entity_poly.pdbx_strand_id
1 'polypeptide(L)'
;MAVAKPTDGPISRYINRKLSYPISSLIVRKGVPISPNAMSVIALGSAVLAALTLQLWPLMGSVLVQVSSILDGMDGEIARLRGIESKKGAFLDSMLDRLADISIL
;
A
#
# COMPACT_ATOMS: atom_id res chain seq x y z
N MET A 1 12.38 12.42 5.85
CA MET A 1 12.41 10.99 6.21
C MET A 1 11.07 10.38 5.83
N ALA A 2 11.04 9.21 5.20
CA ALA A 2 9.79 8.49 4.97
C ALA A 2 9.07 8.32 6.32
N VAL A 3 7.81 8.71 6.39
CA VAL A 3 7.04 8.67 7.65
C VAL A 3 6.63 7.21 7.88
N ALA A 4 7.56 6.44 8.43
CA ALA A 4 7.32 5.08 8.86
C ALA A 4 6.31 5.10 10.01
N LYS A 5 5.26 4.27 9.92
CA LYS A 5 4.30 4.06 11.00
C LYS A 5 5.07 3.41 12.17
N PRO A 6 4.73 3.71 13.45
CA PRO A 6 5.34 3.02 14.60
C PRO A 6 5.15 1.49 14.57
N THR A 7 4.10 1.05 13.87
CA THR A 7 3.73 -0.35 13.65
C THR A 7 4.39 -0.99 12.44
N ASP A 8 5.18 -0.25 11.65
CA ASP A 8 5.86 -0.83 10.48
C ASP A 8 6.87 -1.89 10.92
N GLY A 9 6.70 -3.11 10.39
CA GLY A 9 7.68 -4.18 10.52
C GLY A 9 9.01 -3.84 9.83
N PRO A 10 10.07 -4.64 10.06
CA PRO A 10 11.40 -4.37 9.51
C PRO A 10 11.41 -4.30 7.97
N ILE A 11 10.67 -5.18 7.29
CA ILE A 11 10.56 -5.17 5.81
C ILE A 11 9.91 -3.87 5.33
N SER A 12 8.77 -3.50 5.93
CA SER A 12 8.10 -2.24 5.59
C SER A 12 9.05 -1.05 5.77
N ARG A 13 9.71 -0.97 6.93
CA ARG A 13 10.56 0.17 7.29
C ARG A 13 11.81 0.31 6.43
N TYR A 14 12.49 -0.80 6.12
CA TYR A 14 13.78 -0.76 5.45
C TYR A 14 13.69 -0.94 3.92
N ILE A 15 12.61 -1.54 3.41
CA ILE A 15 12.42 -1.83 1.99
C ILE A 15 11.23 -1.04 1.46
N ASN A 16 10.01 -1.35 1.92
CA ASN A 16 8.79 -0.79 1.30
C ASN A 16 8.79 0.73 1.36
N ARG A 17 9.05 1.33 2.52
CA ARG A 17 9.06 2.79 2.72
C ARG A 17 10.12 3.52 1.90
N LYS A 18 11.22 2.85 1.54
CA LYS A 18 12.23 3.45 0.65
C LYS A 18 11.76 3.47 -0.81
N LEU A 19 10.91 2.52 -1.20
CA LEU A 19 10.36 2.40 -2.54
C LEU A 19 9.05 3.20 -2.71
N SER A 20 8.13 3.13 -1.76
CA SER A 20 6.83 3.81 -1.79
C SER A 20 6.97 5.33 -1.67
N TYR A 21 7.76 5.82 -0.72
CA TYR A 21 7.81 7.25 -0.38
C TYR A 21 8.20 8.17 -1.54
N PRO A 22 9.22 7.88 -2.36
CA PRO A 22 9.53 8.70 -3.54
C PRO A 22 8.36 8.78 -4.52
N ILE A 23 7.64 7.66 -4.71
CA ILE A 23 6.48 7.58 -5.60
C ILE A 23 5.31 8.39 -5.02
N SER A 24 4.96 8.18 -3.75
CA SER A 24 3.94 8.94 -3.03
C SER A 24 4.24 10.44 -3.03
N SER A 25 5.50 10.83 -2.80
CA SER A 25 5.95 12.22 -2.86
C SER A 25 5.81 12.82 -4.25
N LEU A 26 6.17 12.06 -5.30
CA LEU A 26 6.02 12.50 -6.68
C LEU A 26 4.55 12.70 -7.06
N ILE A 27 3.67 11.76 -6.68
CA ILE A 27 2.22 11.84 -6.92
C ILE A 27 1.63 13.11 -6.29
N VAL A 28 1.99 13.39 -5.03
CA VAL A 28 1.52 14.59 -4.32
C VAL A 28 2.11 15.85 -4.95
N ARG A 29 3.41 15.88 -5.25
CA ARG A 29 4.09 17.03 -5.88
C ARG A 29 3.55 17.37 -7.26
N LYS A 30 3.20 16.35 -8.05
CA LYS A 30 2.58 16.52 -9.38
C LYS A 30 1.09 16.88 -9.32
N GLY A 31 0.50 16.98 -8.12
CA GLY A 31 -0.91 17.32 -7.97
C GLY A 31 -1.87 16.27 -8.53
N VAL A 32 -1.46 15.01 -8.62
CA VAL A 32 -2.31 13.94 -9.17
C VAL A 32 -3.55 13.78 -8.28
N PRO A 33 -4.78 13.85 -8.81
CA PRO A 33 -6.01 13.88 -8.00
C PRO A 33 -6.43 12.49 -7.49
N ILE A 34 -5.49 11.71 -6.94
CA ILE A 34 -5.77 10.42 -6.31
C ILE A 34 -6.07 10.61 -4.83
N SER A 35 -7.17 10.06 -4.32
CA SER A 35 -7.48 10.10 -2.88
C SER A 35 -6.76 8.95 -2.15
N PRO A 36 -6.47 9.08 -0.85
CA PRO A 36 -5.92 7.98 -0.04
C PRO A 36 -6.78 6.71 -0.15
N ASN A 37 -8.10 6.83 0.00
CA ASN A 37 -9.01 5.69 -0.10
C ASN A 37 -8.97 5.01 -1.49
N ALA A 38 -8.81 5.79 -2.58
CA ALA A 38 -8.65 5.22 -3.90
C ALA A 38 -7.33 4.44 -4.02
N MET A 39 -6.27 4.91 -3.36
CA MET A 39 -5.00 4.20 -3.28
C MET A 39 -5.14 2.88 -2.49
N SER A 40 -5.90 2.86 -1.39
CA SER A 40 -6.20 1.63 -0.64
C SER A 40 -6.97 0.61 -1.49
N VAL A 41 -7.93 1.05 -2.31
CA VAL A 41 -8.65 0.16 -3.25
C VAL A 41 -7.71 -0.40 -4.33
N ILE A 42 -6.78 0.41 -4.84
CA ILE A 42 -5.77 -0.05 -5.80
C ILE A 42 -4.84 -1.10 -5.14
N ALA A 43 -4.42 -0.87 -3.90
CA ALA A 43 -3.62 -1.82 -3.14
C ALA A 43 -4.35 -3.15 -2.97
N LEU A 44 -5.63 -3.14 -2.56
CA LEU A 44 -6.44 -4.35 -2.47
C LEU A 44 -6.57 -5.07 -3.83
N GLY A 45 -6.89 -4.33 -4.90
CA GLY A 45 -6.98 -4.91 -6.24
C GLY A 45 -5.67 -5.58 -6.69
N SER A 46 -4.53 -4.99 -6.33
CA SER A 46 -3.22 -5.57 -6.61
C SER A 46 -2.95 -6.85 -5.80
N ALA A 47 -3.40 -6.90 -4.54
CA ALA A 47 -3.27 -8.11 -3.69
C ALA A 47 -4.14 -9.26 -4.21
N VAL A 48 -5.38 -8.98 -4.65
CA VAL A 48 -6.26 -9.99 -5.27
C VAL A 48 -5.63 -10.52 -6.56
N LEU A 49 -5.10 -9.64 -7.41
CA LEU A 49 -4.40 -10.05 -8.63
C LEU A 49 -3.15 -10.90 -8.31
N ALA A 50 -2.41 -10.52 -7.27
CA ALA A 50 -1.24 -11.27 -6.81
C ALA A 50 -1.65 -12.68 -6.38
N ALA A 51 -2.71 -12.82 -5.59
CA ALA A 51 -3.24 -14.11 -5.14
C ALA A 51 -3.64 -15.03 -6.30
N LEU A 52 -4.40 -14.50 -7.27
CA LEU A 52 -4.79 -15.26 -8.47
C LEU A 52 -3.57 -15.70 -9.28
N THR A 53 -2.55 -14.84 -9.39
CA THR A 53 -1.33 -15.13 -10.12
C THR A 53 -0.45 -16.15 -9.39
N LEU A 54 -0.46 -16.14 -8.06
CA LEU A 54 0.35 -17.03 -7.22
C LEU A 54 -0.03 -18.50 -7.42
N GLN A 55 -1.31 -18.79 -7.68
CA GLN A 55 -1.79 -20.15 -7.96
C GLN A 55 -1.28 -20.72 -9.28
N LEU A 56 -1.09 -19.87 -10.30
CA LEU A 56 -0.69 -20.29 -11.65
C LEU A 56 0.82 -20.14 -11.90
N TRP A 57 1.41 -19.09 -11.34
CA TRP A 57 2.80 -18.66 -11.57
C TRP A 57 3.42 -18.19 -10.25
N PRO A 58 3.89 -19.11 -9.38
CA PRO A 58 4.31 -18.78 -8.01
C PRO A 58 5.37 -17.67 -7.94
N LEU A 59 6.38 -17.71 -8.82
CA LEU A 59 7.41 -16.67 -8.88
C LEU A 59 6.83 -15.29 -9.19
N MET A 60 5.95 -15.20 -10.18
CA MET A 60 5.32 -13.92 -10.57
C MET A 60 4.35 -13.45 -9.49
N GLY A 61 3.57 -14.37 -8.92
CA GLY A 61 2.67 -14.08 -7.81
C GLY A 61 3.41 -13.54 -6.58
N SER A 62 4.53 -14.14 -6.19
CA SER A 62 5.35 -13.63 -5.07
C SER A 62 5.89 -12.23 -5.32
N VAL A 63 6.30 -11.91 -6.55
CA VAL A 63 6.70 -10.55 -6.93
C VAL A 63 5.51 -9.59 -6.81
N LEU A 64 4.33 -9.98 -7.28
CA LEU A 64 3.12 -9.17 -7.17
C LEU A 64 2.68 -8.97 -5.72
N VAL A 65 2.83 -9.97 -4.84
CA VAL A 65 2.57 -9.84 -3.40
C VAL A 65 3.51 -8.80 -2.78
N GLN A 66 4.79 -8.81 -3.17
CA GLN A 66 5.73 -7.79 -2.70
C GLN A 66 5.37 -6.40 -3.23
N VAL A 67 4.88 -6.29 -4.46
CA VAL A 67 4.40 -5.02 -5.04
C VAL A 67 3.15 -4.53 -4.32
N SER A 68 2.17 -5.39 -4.05
CA SER A 68 0.94 -5.00 -3.33
C SER A 68 1.27 -4.49 -1.92
N SER A 69 2.23 -5.11 -1.23
CA SER A 69 2.74 -4.65 0.08
C SER A 69 3.41 -3.27 0.04
N ILE A 70 3.98 -2.87 -1.09
CA ILE A 70 4.54 -1.51 -1.27
C ILE A 70 3.41 -0.51 -1.53
N LEU A 71 2.45 -0.87 -2.39
CA LEU A 71 1.31 -0.02 -2.75
C LEU A 71 0.41 0.28 -1.54
N ASP A 72 0.22 -0.72 -0.69
CA ASP A 72 -0.51 -0.61 0.58
C ASP A 72 0.00 0.55 1.44
N GLY A 73 1.33 0.69 1.55
CA GLY A 73 1.93 1.79 2.30
C GLY A 73 1.67 3.20 1.74
N MET A 74 1.29 3.32 0.46
CA MET A 74 1.22 4.62 -0.23
C MET A 74 0.00 5.45 0.19
N ASP A 75 -1.11 4.83 0.58
CA ASP A 75 -2.32 5.56 0.92
C ASP A 75 -2.15 6.47 2.14
N GLY A 76 -1.49 5.97 3.20
CA GLY A 76 -1.16 6.67 4.42
C GLY A 76 -0.03 7.66 4.21
N GLU A 77 0.91 7.37 3.31
CA GLU A 77 1.92 8.35 2.90
C GLU A 77 1.27 9.53 2.18
N ILE A 78 0.35 9.29 1.24
CA ILE A 78 -0.39 10.33 0.53
C ILE A 78 -1.26 11.14 1.50
N ALA A 79 -1.95 10.47 2.44
CA ALA A 79 -2.76 11.14 3.46
C ALA A 79 -1.92 12.07 4.34
N ARG A 80 -0.76 11.60 4.82
CA ARG A 80 0.17 12.40 5.63
C ARG A 80 0.81 13.55 4.85
N LEU A 81 1.27 13.28 3.62
CA LEU A 81 1.88 14.30 2.76
C LEU A 81 0.90 15.41 2.38
N ARG A 82 -0.41 15.11 2.34
CA ARG A 82 -1.47 16.09 2.08
C ARG A 82 -2.09 16.68 3.35
N GLY A 83 -1.75 16.18 4.53
CA GLY A 83 -2.35 16.61 5.81
C GLY A 83 -3.84 16.30 5.94
N ILE A 84 -4.34 15.26 5.27
CA ILE A 84 -5.77 14.86 5.24
C ILE A 84 -6.04 13.51 5.92
N GLU A 85 -5.14 13.11 6.82
CA GLU A 85 -5.28 11.88 7.59
C GLU A 85 -6.53 11.89 8.49
N SER A 86 -7.22 10.76 8.57
CA SER A 86 -8.49 10.66 9.30
C SER A 86 -8.66 9.30 9.96
N LYS A 87 -9.40 9.26 11.07
CA LYS A 87 -9.75 8.00 11.78
C LYS A 87 -10.55 7.05 10.90
N LYS A 88 -11.44 7.57 10.05
CA LYS A 88 -12.23 6.78 9.10
C LYS A 88 -11.34 6.14 8.04
N GLY A 89 -10.38 6.89 7.49
CA GLY A 89 -9.40 6.37 6.54
C GLY A 89 -8.53 5.28 7.15
N ALA A 90 -8.00 5.49 8.37
CA ALA A 90 -7.21 4.49 9.07
C ALA A 90 -8.00 3.20 9.38
N PHE A 91 -9.30 3.32 9.68
CA PHE A 91 -10.16 2.15 9.84
C PHE A 91 -10.39 1.41 8.52
N LEU A 92 -10.61 2.14 7.42
CA LEU A 92 -10.77 1.54 6.10
C LEU A 92 -9.50 0.82 5.63
N ASP A 93 -8.33 1.46 5.78
CA ASP A 93 -6.99 0.91 5.57
C ASP A 93 -6.86 -0.46 6.26
N SER A 94 -7.06 -0.49 7.59
CA SER A 94 -7.00 -1.74 8.38
C SER A 94 -8.03 -2.81 8.00
N MET A 95 -9.19 -2.43 7.44
CA MET A 95 -10.16 -3.42 6.94
C MET A 95 -9.71 -4.01 5.60
N LEU A 96 -9.16 -3.19 4.71
CA LEU A 96 -8.68 -3.60 3.40
C LEU A 96 -7.42 -4.47 3.52
N ASP A 97 -6.52 -4.16 4.47
CA ASP A 97 -5.36 -5.00 4.81
C ASP A 97 -5.78 -6.44 5.13
N ARG A 98 -6.79 -6.59 5.97
CA ARG A 98 -7.33 -7.92 6.34
C ARG A 98 -7.91 -8.65 5.14
N LEU A 99 -8.58 -7.95 4.24
CA LEU A 99 -9.11 -8.54 3.01
C LEU A 99 -7.98 -8.96 2.05
N ALA A 100 -6.91 -8.17 1.96
CA ALA A 100 -5.73 -8.51 1.19
C ALA A 100 -5.03 -9.76 1.75
N ASP A 101 -4.84 -9.82 3.08
CA ASP A 101 -4.27 -10.98 3.76
C ASP A 101 -5.09 -12.25 3.52
N ILE A 102 -6.42 -12.17 3.67
CA ILE A 102 -7.33 -13.28 3.39
C ILE A 102 -7.27 -13.71 1.92
N SER A 103 -7.05 -12.77 1.00
CA SER A 103 -6.97 -13.09 -0.43
C SER A 103 -5.72 -13.89 -0.77
N ILE A 104 -4.61 -13.67 -0.06
CA ILE A 104 -3.30 -14.28 -0.34
C ILE A 104 -3.14 -15.66 0.33
N LEU A 105 -3.88 -15.91 1.41
CA LEU A 105 -3.94 -17.21 2.12
C LEU A 105 -4.59 -18.31 1.29
#